data_AF-A0A0C2CVF2-F1
#
_entry.id   AF-A0A0C2CVF2-F1
#
_cell.length_a   1.000
_cell.length_b   1.000
_cell.length_c   1.000
_cell.angle_alpha   90.00
_cell.angle_beta   90.00
_cell.angle_gamma   90.00
#
_symmetry.space_group_name_H-M   'P 1'
#
loop_
_entity.id
_entity.type
_entity.pdbx_description
1 polymer ?
#
loop_
_entity_poly.entity_id
_entity_poly.type
_entity_poly.pdbx_seq_one_letter_code
_entity_poly.pdbx_strand_id
1 'polypeptide(L)'
;LPQEKLFTSFNNPNRVFESRGSDNILRHLLSTNIARPSLRVNDEVKNEFLKDQFDIGLDLISVALKQGRDHGIPAYTVVRAQCGLGKVRSFHELKEYFIQDPKVEYINTIYENVDDIDLLVGVLAEQPLKGSLFGPTMACIAGKQFQREYV
;
A
#
# COMPACT_ATOMS: atom_id res chain seq x y z
N LEU A 1 -18.18 -10.80 -12.28
CA LEU A 1 -18.31 -9.42 -12.79
C LEU A 1 -17.49 -9.36 -14.08
N PRO A 2 -17.97 -8.71 -15.15
CA PRO A 2 -17.09 -8.20 -16.21
C PRO A 2 -15.97 -7.37 -15.57
N GLN A 3 -14.91 -7.02 -16.30
CA GLN A 3 -13.89 -6.08 -15.85
C GLN A 3 -14.48 -4.65 -15.66
N GLU A 4 -15.44 -4.50 -14.76
CA GLU A 4 -15.94 -3.21 -14.33
C GLU A 4 -14.86 -2.54 -13.49
N LYS A 5 -14.61 -1.26 -13.78
CA LYS A 5 -13.71 -0.41 -13.02
C LYS A 5 -14.15 -0.37 -11.56
N LEU A 6 -13.21 -0.53 -10.63
CA LEU A 6 -13.40 -0.49 -9.18
C LEU A 6 -14.24 0.72 -8.74
N PHE A 7 -13.90 1.91 -9.24
CA PHE A 7 -14.54 3.15 -8.79
C PHE A 7 -15.96 3.37 -9.30
N THR A 8 -16.43 2.56 -10.26
CA THR A 8 -17.86 2.56 -10.64
C THR A 8 -18.76 1.91 -9.58
N SER A 9 -18.17 1.09 -8.71
CA SER A 9 -18.87 0.43 -7.60
C SER A 9 -18.58 1.10 -6.24
N PHE A 10 -17.66 2.05 -6.19
CA PHE A 10 -17.31 2.77 -4.97
C PHE A 10 -18.50 3.59 -4.46
N ASN A 11 -18.84 3.46 -3.18
CA ASN A 11 -19.99 4.12 -2.55
C ASN A 11 -21.34 3.87 -3.24
N ASN A 12 -21.51 2.73 -3.92
CA ASN A 12 -22.74 2.35 -4.61
C ASN A 12 -23.42 1.16 -3.92
N PRO A 13 -24.34 1.39 -2.96
CA PRO A 13 -25.00 0.32 -2.21
C PRO A 13 -25.97 -0.51 -3.05
N ASN A 14 -26.43 0.00 -4.20
CA ASN A 14 -27.39 -0.70 -5.06
C ASN A 14 -26.86 -2.06 -5.53
N ARG A 15 -25.54 -2.20 -5.69
CA ARG A 15 -24.87 -3.46 -6.07
C ARG A 15 -25.18 -4.62 -5.14
N VAL A 16 -25.45 -4.34 -3.87
CA VAL A 16 -25.80 -5.37 -2.87
C VAL A 16 -27.25 -5.84 -3.05
N PHE A 17 -28.15 -4.92 -3.44
CA PHE A 17 -29.59 -5.16 -3.57
C PHE A 17 -30.00 -5.65 -4.97
N GLU A 18 -29.10 -5.63 -5.94
CA GLU A 18 -29.30 -6.29 -7.24
C GLU A 18 -29.58 -7.79 -7.08
N SER A 19 -30.26 -8.39 -8.05
CA SER A 19 -30.54 -9.82 -8.04
C SER A 19 -29.24 -10.62 -7.92
N ARG A 20 -29.11 -11.39 -6.84
CA ARG A 20 -27.90 -12.15 -6.48
C ARG A 20 -26.63 -11.28 -6.30
N GLY A 21 -26.78 -10.00 -5.96
CA GLY A 21 -25.66 -9.06 -5.78
C GLY A 21 -24.61 -9.56 -4.79
N SER A 22 -25.03 -9.89 -3.56
CA SER A 22 -24.16 -10.46 -2.53
C SER A 22 -23.47 -11.77 -2.94
N ASP A 23 -24.23 -12.72 -3.51
CA ASP A 23 -23.70 -13.98 -4.07
C ASP A 23 -22.60 -13.73 -5.09
N ASN A 24 -22.81 -12.76 -6.00
CA ASN A 24 -21.87 -12.45 -7.07
C ASN A 24 -20.59 -11.81 -6.53
N ILE A 25 -20.71 -10.92 -5.54
CA ILE A 25 -19.56 -10.31 -4.85
C ILE A 25 -18.73 -11.40 -4.15
N LEU A 26 -19.37 -12.27 -3.37
CA LEU A 26 -18.69 -13.36 -2.66
C LEU A 26 -18.00 -14.32 -3.63
N ARG A 27 -18.70 -14.74 -4.70
CA ARG A 27 -18.10 -15.58 -5.74
C ARG A 27 -16.89 -14.92 -6.38
N HIS A 28 -16.95 -13.62 -6.64
CA HIS A 28 -15.82 -12.87 -7.19
C HIS A 28 -14.63 -12.91 -6.22
N LEU A 29 -14.83 -12.51 -4.95
CA LEU A 29 -13.77 -12.50 -3.92
C LEU A 29 -13.13 -13.88 -3.70
N LEU A 30 -13.89 -14.96 -3.83
CA LEU A 30 -13.37 -16.33 -3.69
C LEU A 30 -12.64 -16.83 -4.95
N SER A 31 -12.89 -16.22 -6.11
CA SER A 31 -12.36 -16.65 -7.40
C SER A 31 -11.19 -15.80 -7.91
N THR A 32 -10.99 -14.61 -7.35
CA THR A 32 -9.94 -13.68 -7.78
C THR A 32 -8.72 -13.72 -6.88
N ASN A 33 -7.55 -13.57 -7.52
CA ASN A 33 -6.30 -13.42 -6.80
C ASN A 33 -6.11 -11.96 -6.37
N ILE A 34 -5.57 -11.76 -5.18
CA ILE A 34 -5.13 -10.45 -4.72
C ILE A 34 -3.95 -9.94 -5.56
N ALA A 35 -3.89 -8.63 -5.78
CA ALA A 35 -2.72 -8.00 -6.36
C ALA A 35 -1.51 -8.12 -5.42
N ARG A 36 -0.32 -8.38 -5.97
CA ARG A 36 0.91 -8.38 -5.18
C ARG A 36 1.26 -6.96 -4.74
N PRO A 37 1.75 -6.76 -3.51
CA PRO A 37 2.31 -5.46 -3.10
C PRO A 37 3.40 -5.01 -4.05
N SER A 38 3.32 -3.74 -4.44
CA SER A 38 4.25 -3.10 -5.39
C SER A 38 4.19 -1.59 -5.19
N LEU A 39 5.26 -0.91 -5.58
CA LEU A 39 5.27 0.55 -5.73
C LEU A 39 4.42 1.03 -6.90
N ARG A 40 3.99 0.14 -7.81
CA ARG A 40 2.97 0.48 -8.82
C ARG A 40 1.59 0.11 -8.32
N VAL A 41 0.74 1.12 -8.28
CA VAL A 41 -0.69 0.98 -8.06
C VAL A 41 -1.42 1.11 -9.40
N ASN A 42 -2.62 0.51 -9.51
CA ASN A 42 -3.42 0.59 -10.72
C ASN A 42 -3.89 2.02 -11.00
N ASP A 43 -4.06 2.34 -12.28
CA ASP A 43 -4.34 3.70 -12.71
C ASP A 43 -5.70 4.20 -12.19
N GLU A 44 -6.63 3.29 -11.88
CA GLU A 44 -7.89 3.64 -11.24
C GLU A 44 -7.70 4.22 -9.83
N VAL A 45 -6.86 3.61 -8.99
CA VAL A 45 -6.62 4.12 -7.61
C VAL A 45 -5.80 5.42 -7.64
N LYS A 46 -5.02 5.62 -8.71
CA LYS A 46 -4.26 6.85 -8.94
C LYS A 46 -5.12 8.01 -9.47
N ASN A 47 -6.15 7.75 -10.25
CA ASN A 47 -6.84 8.80 -11.01
C ASN A 47 -8.34 8.92 -10.75
N GLU A 48 -8.97 7.94 -10.11
CA GLU A 48 -10.45 7.84 -10.06
C GLU A 48 -10.99 7.90 -8.63
N PHE A 49 -10.16 8.04 -7.58
CA PHE A 49 -10.65 8.12 -6.20
C PHE A 49 -11.42 9.43 -5.97
N LEU A 50 -12.67 9.32 -5.50
CA LEU A 50 -13.57 10.46 -5.28
C LEU A 50 -13.69 11.40 -6.49
N LYS A 51 -13.73 10.81 -7.70
CA LYS A 51 -13.89 11.56 -8.94
C LYS A 51 -15.10 12.49 -8.88
N ASP A 52 -14.87 13.77 -9.12
CA ASP A 52 -15.91 14.79 -9.05
C ASP A 52 -16.71 14.92 -10.36
N GLN A 53 -17.66 15.86 -10.37
CA GLN A 53 -18.49 16.16 -11.53
C GLN A 53 -17.71 16.72 -12.75
N PHE A 54 -16.43 17.08 -12.58
CA PHE A 54 -15.54 17.57 -13.63
C PHE A 54 -14.59 16.47 -14.15
N ASP A 55 -14.83 15.21 -13.77
CA ASP A 55 -14.00 14.06 -14.14
C ASP A 55 -12.57 14.14 -13.60
N ILE A 56 -12.36 14.87 -12.49
CA ILE A 56 -11.07 14.96 -11.79
C ILE A 56 -11.14 14.07 -10.56
N GLY A 57 -10.30 13.04 -10.52
CA GLY A 57 -10.14 12.17 -9.34
C GLY A 57 -8.84 12.43 -8.60
N LEU A 58 -8.79 11.92 -7.38
CA LEU A 58 -7.64 12.00 -6.48
C LEU A 58 -6.75 10.77 -6.64
N ASP A 59 -5.46 10.95 -6.37
CA ASP A 59 -4.52 9.86 -6.20
C ASP A 59 -4.53 9.39 -4.75
N LEU A 60 -5.11 8.22 -4.50
CA LEU A 60 -5.25 7.68 -3.15
C LEU A 60 -3.91 7.45 -2.46
N ILE A 61 -2.85 7.12 -3.21
CA ILE A 61 -1.51 6.92 -2.66
C ILE A 61 -0.91 8.26 -2.26
N SER A 62 -1.04 9.27 -3.12
CA SER A 62 -0.62 10.64 -2.79
C SER A 62 -1.35 11.18 -1.56
N VAL A 63 -2.66 10.88 -1.42
CA VAL A 63 -3.44 11.20 -0.21
C VAL A 63 -2.88 10.50 1.02
N ALA A 64 -2.62 9.19 0.95
CA ALA A 64 -2.07 8.42 2.06
C ALA A 64 -0.67 8.91 2.50
N LEU A 65 0.19 9.25 1.54
CA LEU A 65 1.50 9.85 1.83
C LEU A 65 1.35 11.21 2.53
N LYS A 66 0.45 12.06 2.03
CA LYS A 66 0.21 13.37 2.64
C LYS A 66 -0.36 13.24 4.05
N GLN A 67 -1.27 12.30 4.29
CA GLN A 67 -1.81 11.99 5.62
C GLN A 67 -0.72 11.47 6.56
N GLY A 68 0.17 10.60 6.09
CA GLY A 68 1.31 10.14 6.87
C GLY A 68 2.18 11.29 7.36
N ARG A 69 2.49 12.25 6.48
CA ARG A 69 3.25 13.46 6.83
C ARG A 69 2.49 14.38 7.78
N ASP A 70 1.19 14.56 7.55
CA ASP A 70 0.32 15.39 8.39
C ASP A 70 0.22 14.85 9.83
N HIS A 71 0.14 13.53 9.97
CA HIS A 71 0.13 12.85 11.26
C HIS A 71 1.52 12.71 11.91
N GLY A 72 2.59 13.20 11.27
CA GLY A 72 3.96 13.07 11.78
C GLY A 72 4.42 11.62 11.89
N ILE A 73 3.96 10.73 11.00
CA ILE A 73 4.40 9.33 10.98
C ILE A 73 5.91 9.28 10.73
N PRO A 74 6.69 8.58 11.58
CA PRO A 74 8.13 8.49 11.41
C PRO A 74 8.51 7.85 10.07
N ALA A 75 9.66 8.26 9.54
CA ALA A 75 10.21 7.69 8.32
C ALA A 75 10.44 6.18 8.42
N TYR A 76 10.48 5.53 7.26
CA TYR A 76 10.69 4.09 7.13
C TYR A 76 11.91 3.59 7.91
N THR A 77 13.06 4.27 7.82
CA THR A 77 14.31 3.85 8.46
C THR A 77 14.20 3.85 9.99
N VAL A 78 13.45 4.80 10.55
CA VAL A 78 13.20 4.91 11.99
C VAL A 78 12.35 3.74 12.47
N VAL A 79 11.23 3.46 11.80
CA VAL A 79 10.31 2.38 12.17
C VAL A 79 10.97 1.02 12.00
N ARG A 80 11.73 0.83 10.91
CA ARG A 80 12.53 -0.38 10.68
C ARG A 80 13.51 -0.64 11.83
N ALA A 81 14.24 0.39 12.26
CA ALA A 81 15.15 0.28 13.40
C ALA A 81 14.42 -0.04 14.71
N GLN A 82 13.26 0.56 14.97
CA GLN A 82 12.40 0.26 16.14
C GLN A 82 11.84 -1.19 16.12
N CYS A 83 11.75 -1.79 14.93
CA CYS A 83 11.43 -3.19 14.75
C CYS A 83 12.63 -4.13 14.92
N GLY A 84 13.82 -3.61 15.25
CA GLY A 84 15.03 -4.43 15.44
C GLY A 84 15.65 -4.91 14.13
N LEU A 85 15.26 -4.34 12.98
CA LEU A 85 15.67 -4.77 11.64
C LEU A 85 16.91 -4.01 11.11
N GLY A 86 17.59 -3.28 12.00
CA GLY A 86 18.72 -2.40 11.68
C GLY A 86 18.30 -1.07 11.04
N LYS A 87 19.22 -0.09 11.08
CA LYS A 87 19.06 1.20 10.41
C LYS A 87 19.73 1.17 9.05
N VAL A 88 19.00 1.52 8.01
CA VAL A 88 19.54 1.75 6.66
C VAL A 88 20.21 3.12 6.64
N ARG A 89 21.44 3.21 6.11
CA ARG A 89 22.24 4.45 6.12
C ARG A 89 22.46 5.05 4.74
N SER A 90 22.11 4.33 3.68
CA SER A 90 22.24 4.79 2.31
C SER A 90 21.18 4.19 1.40
N PHE A 91 20.90 4.86 0.27
CA PHE A 91 20.03 4.30 -0.77
C PHE A 91 20.58 2.99 -1.36
N HIS A 92 21.90 2.77 -1.30
CA HIS A 92 22.52 1.54 -1.78
C HIS A 92 22.11 0.32 -0.95
N GLU A 93 22.11 0.46 0.38
CA GLU A 93 21.69 -0.60 1.31
C GLU A 93 20.22 -1.03 1.13
N LEU A 94 19.35 -0.14 0.60
CA LEU A 94 17.96 -0.51 0.33
C LEU A 94 17.83 -1.69 -0.64
N LYS A 95 18.79 -1.89 -1.54
CA LYS A 95 18.78 -2.99 -2.50
C LYS A 95 18.80 -4.38 -1.85
N GLU A 96 19.29 -4.47 -0.62
CA GLU A 96 19.29 -5.73 0.15
C GLU A 96 17.91 -6.08 0.71
N TYR A 97 17.04 -5.08 0.89
CA TYR A 97 15.77 -5.23 1.60
C TYR A 97 14.56 -5.04 0.70
N PHE A 98 14.69 -4.29 -0.38
CA PHE A 98 13.60 -3.95 -1.29
C PHE A 98 13.50 -4.94 -2.45
N ILE A 99 12.31 -5.02 -3.03
CA ILE A 99 12.05 -5.82 -4.22
C ILE A 99 12.99 -5.42 -5.36
N GLN A 100 13.42 -6.39 -6.16
CA GLN A 100 14.23 -6.16 -7.35
C GLN A 100 13.34 -5.62 -8.48
N ASP A 101 12.90 -4.37 -8.35
CA ASP A 101 12.14 -3.63 -9.34
C ASP A 101 12.95 -2.40 -9.75
N PRO A 102 13.21 -2.16 -11.05
CA PRO A 102 13.87 -0.93 -11.51
C PRO A 102 13.25 0.35 -10.95
N LYS A 103 11.96 0.32 -10.60
CA LYS A 103 11.26 1.47 -10.02
C LYS A 103 11.73 1.84 -8.64
N VAL A 104 12.23 0.87 -7.87
CA VAL A 104 12.84 1.12 -6.56
C VAL A 104 14.07 2.01 -6.71
N GLU A 105 14.78 1.92 -7.83
CA GLU A 105 15.96 2.74 -8.07
C GLU A 105 15.64 4.24 -8.16
N TYR A 106 14.40 4.62 -8.55
CA TYR A 106 13.98 6.02 -8.59
C TYR A 106 13.77 6.64 -7.20
N ILE A 107 13.70 5.86 -6.13
CA ILE A 107 13.50 6.40 -4.77
C ILE A 107 14.61 7.40 -4.42
N ASN A 108 15.85 7.15 -4.85
CA ASN A 108 16.98 8.06 -4.62
C ASN A 108 16.93 9.36 -5.45
N THR A 109 16.03 9.44 -6.42
CA THR A 109 15.79 10.66 -7.22
C THR A 109 14.66 11.51 -6.64
N ILE A 110 13.83 10.92 -5.78
CA ILE A 110 12.65 11.54 -5.17
C ILE A 110 12.97 12.08 -3.78
N TYR A 111 13.71 11.31 -2.98
CA TYR A 111 14.11 11.67 -1.62
C TYR A 111 15.56 12.16 -1.59
N GLU A 112 15.82 13.20 -0.81
CA GLU A 112 17.17 13.75 -0.63
C GLU A 112 18.00 12.86 0.30
N ASN A 113 17.40 12.37 1.38
CA ASN A 113 18.03 11.44 2.32
C ASN A 113 17.25 10.12 2.42
N VAL A 114 17.96 9.02 2.72
CA VAL A 114 17.31 7.72 3.00
C VAL A 114 16.39 7.80 4.23
N ASP A 115 16.71 8.68 5.17
CA ASP A 115 15.92 8.95 6.37
C ASP A 115 14.64 9.77 6.07
N ASP A 116 14.42 10.22 4.83
CA ASP A 116 13.20 10.95 4.43
C ASP A 116 12.11 10.03 3.82
N ILE A 117 12.43 8.75 3.60
CA ILE A 117 11.50 7.81 2.94
C ILE A 117 10.24 7.65 3.79
N ASP A 118 9.08 8.02 3.24
CA ASP A 118 7.79 7.83 3.89
C ASP A 118 7.59 6.34 4.23
N LEU A 119 7.06 6.06 5.43
CA LEU A 119 6.86 4.69 5.90
C LEU A 119 6.11 3.82 4.89
N LEU A 120 5.03 4.35 4.30
CA LEU A 120 4.20 3.65 3.32
C LEU A 120 5.02 3.23 2.09
N VAL A 121 5.89 4.10 1.57
CA VAL A 121 6.76 3.77 0.43
C VAL A 121 7.71 2.65 0.81
N GLY A 122 8.36 2.76 1.97
CA GLY A 122 9.31 1.77 2.43
C GLY A 122 8.68 0.39 2.60
N VAL A 123 7.53 0.29 3.29
CA VAL A 123 6.87 -1.01 3.51
C VAL A 123 6.30 -1.65 2.24
N LEU A 124 5.90 -0.85 1.25
CA LEU A 124 5.45 -1.37 -0.05
C LEU A 124 6.63 -1.80 -0.94
N ALA A 125 7.81 -1.23 -0.73
CA ALA A 125 9.03 -1.58 -1.45
C ALA A 125 9.75 -2.81 -0.84
N GLU A 126 9.56 -3.11 0.44
CA GLU A 126 10.20 -4.27 1.09
C GLU A 126 9.86 -5.61 0.42
N GLN A 127 10.86 -6.49 0.35
CA GLN A 127 10.66 -7.87 -0.08
C GLN A 127 9.71 -8.58 0.89
N PRO A 128 8.63 -9.20 0.40
CA PRO A 128 7.74 -9.97 1.25
C PRO A 128 8.46 -11.15 1.90
N LEU A 129 8.11 -11.44 3.16
CA LEU A 129 8.53 -12.67 3.83
C LEU A 129 7.94 -13.89 3.10
N LYS A 130 8.61 -15.04 3.20
CA LYS A 130 8.12 -16.29 2.59
C LYS A 130 6.72 -16.63 3.12
N GLY A 131 5.74 -16.69 2.21
CA GLY A 131 4.34 -16.96 2.54
C GLY A 131 3.54 -15.75 3.04
N SER A 132 4.12 -14.56 3.00
CA SER A 132 3.50 -13.30 3.41
C SER A 132 3.29 -12.37 2.22
N LEU A 133 2.32 -11.46 2.32
CA LEU A 133 2.24 -10.29 1.44
C LEU A 133 3.18 -9.18 1.92
N PHE A 134 3.46 -9.12 3.23
CA PHE A 134 4.24 -8.06 3.85
C PHE A 134 5.71 -8.41 4.00
N GLY A 135 6.55 -7.39 3.83
CA GLY A 135 7.93 -7.40 4.26
C GLY A 135 8.09 -7.32 5.79
N PRO A 136 9.34 -7.45 6.29
CA PRO A 136 9.64 -7.53 7.71
C PRO A 136 9.10 -6.35 8.54
N THR A 137 9.18 -5.12 8.04
CA THR A 137 8.77 -3.92 8.78
C THR A 137 7.26 -3.88 8.96
N MET A 138 6.48 -4.12 7.90
CA MET A 138 5.01 -4.15 8.02
C MET A 138 4.52 -5.35 8.85
N ALA A 139 5.19 -6.50 8.73
CA ALA A 139 4.89 -7.66 9.57
C ALA A 139 5.11 -7.35 11.07
N CYS A 140 6.18 -6.63 11.42
CA CYS A 140 6.42 -6.16 12.79
C CYS A 140 5.32 -5.20 13.28
N ILE A 141 4.94 -4.20 12.47
CA ILE A 141 3.89 -3.23 12.82
C ILE A 141 2.56 -3.95 13.05
N ALA A 142 2.12 -4.74 12.08
CA ALA A 142 0.87 -5.50 12.17
C ALA A 142 0.89 -6.48 13.35
N GLY A 143 1.97 -7.24 13.51
CA GLY A 143 2.13 -8.21 14.59
C GLY A 143 2.04 -7.57 15.97
N LYS A 144 2.74 -6.44 16.19
CA LYS A 144 2.66 -5.68 17.45
C LYS A 144 1.26 -5.12 17.69
N GLN A 145 0.60 -4.60 16.65
CA GLN A 145 -0.76 -4.05 16.79
C GLN A 145 -1.76 -5.15 17.17
N PHE A 146 -1.80 -6.24 16.42
CA PHE A 146 -2.71 -7.35 16.72
C PHE A 146 -2.42 -7.98 18.07
N GLN A 147 -1.15 -8.20 18.44
CA GLN A 147 -0.81 -8.75 19.75
C GLN A 147 -1.36 -7.91 20.91
N ARG A 148 -1.39 -6.58 20.79
CA ARG A 148 -1.93 -5.69 21.83
C ARG A 148 -3.45 -5.73 21.90
N GLU A 149 -4.14 -6.00 20.81
CA GLU A 149 -5.62 -6.08 20.78
C GLU A 149 -6.16 -7.40 21.33
N TYR A 150 -5.34 -8.45 21.33
CA TYR A 150 -5.71 -9.77 21.87
C TYR A 150 -5.34 -9.97 23.35
N VAL A 151 -4.80 -8.94 24.03
CA VAL A 151 -4.45 -8.94 25.46
C VAL A 151 -5.23 -7.84 26.17
#